data_AF-A0A7J8WBW5-F1
#
_entry.id   AF-A0A7J8WBW5-F1
#
_cell.length_a   1.000
_cell.length_b   1.000
_cell.length_c   1.000
_cell.angle_alpha   90.00
_cell.angle_beta   90.00
_cell.angle_gamma   90.00
#
_symmetry.space_group_name_H-M   'P 1'
#
loop_
_entity.id
_entity.type
_entity.pdbx_description
1 polymer ?
#
loop_
_entity_poly.entity_id
_entity_poly.type
_entity_poly.pdbx_seq_one_letter_code
_entity_poly.pdbx_strand_id
1 'polypeptide(L)'
;MVTAAMIAQHFKATIKDHPKMKLKEFQRRCASEMHVNVTINYCYRVKKIVKEKMVGNHKEKFGLLWDYAHELRSKMTGSTIKMVVQRVIADSLTHFKRPLIGLDGCFLKCPFKNEFLTAVERDANNQMFPIAWAVVEVERTDSWGLEIAISDILPRVEHKNCVRHVFANWSERKLGK
;
A
#
# COMPACT_ATOMS: atom_id res chain seq x y z
N MET A 1 38.35 7.24 9.42
CA MET A 1 37.41 8.05 8.62
C MET A 1 35.99 7.67 9.01
N VAL A 2 35.14 8.61 9.44
CA VAL A 2 33.76 8.30 9.84
C VAL A 2 32.88 8.15 8.61
N THR A 3 32.19 7.02 8.49
CA THR A 3 31.31 6.72 7.34
C THR A 3 29.83 7.00 7.67
N ALA A 4 29.02 7.23 6.64
CA ALA A 4 27.59 7.47 6.81
C ALA A 4 26.87 6.26 7.43
N ALA A 5 27.36 5.05 7.18
CA ALA A 5 26.83 3.83 7.78
C ALA A 5 27.06 3.77 9.30
N MET A 6 28.23 4.20 9.78
CA MET A 6 28.55 4.25 11.21
C MET A 6 27.64 5.24 11.94
N ILE A 7 27.48 6.46 11.40
CA ILE A 7 26.59 7.47 11.99
C ILE A 7 25.13 7.00 11.93
N ALA A 8 24.71 6.39 10.82
CA ALA A 8 23.37 5.82 10.69
C ALA A 8 23.07 4.72 11.72
N GLN A 9 24.05 3.88 12.03
CA GLN A 9 23.92 2.85 13.05
C GLN A 9 23.81 3.45 14.45
N HIS A 10 24.68 4.42 14.77
CA HIS A 10 24.68 5.09 16.08
C HIS A 10 23.36 5.84 16.35
N PHE A 11 22.89 6.63 15.38
CA PHE A 11 21.67 7.43 15.53
C PHE A 11 20.37 6.71 15.11
N LYS A 12 20.40 5.39 14.91
CA LYS A 12 19.25 4.62 14.40
C LYS A 12 18.00 4.81 15.28
N ALA A 13 18.16 4.68 16.60
CA ALA A 13 17.06 4.84 17.57
C ALA A 13 16.56 6.29 17.61
N THR A 14 17.48 7.25 17.71
CA THR A 14 17.17 8.69 17.74
C THR A 14 16.37 9.15 16.52
N ILE A 15 16.72 8.67 15.33
CA ILE A 15 16.00 8.98 14.10
C ILE A 15 14.64 8.24 14.07
N LYS A 16 14.52 7.08 14.71
CA LYS A 16 13.26 6.32 14.84
C LYS A 16 12.25 7.08 15.67
N ASP A 17 12.68 7.59 16.81
CA ASP A 17 11.83 8.25 17.79
C ASP A 17 11.46 9.67 17.35
N HIS A 18 12.34 10.30 16.56
CA HIS A 18 12.16 11.65 16.04
C HIS A 18 12.31 11.73 14.51
N PRO A 19 11.41 11.11 13.73
CA PRO A 19 11.55 11.02 12.27
C PRO A 19 11.56 12.41 11.59
N LYS A 20 10.80 13.37 12.15
CA LYS A 20 10.68 14.75 11.67
C LYS A 20 11.81 15.68 12.13
N MET A 21 12.84 15.17 12.83
CA MET A 21 13.98 15.97 13.29
C MET A 21 14.61 16.79 12.15
N LYS A 22 14.86 18.08 12.38
CA LYS A 22 15.44 18.96 11.36
C LYS A 22 16.91 18.59 11.08
N LEU A 23 17.36 18.72 9.84
CA LEU A 23 18.74 18.37 9.46
C LEU A 23 19.81 19.17 10.23
N LYS A 24 19.56 20.47 10.50
CA LYS A 24 20.43 21.31 11.34
C LYS A 24 20.48 20.87 12.80
N GLU A 25 19.41 20.25 13.30
CA GLU A 25 19.39 19.68 14.64
C GLU A 25 20.22 18.39 14.66
N PHE A 26 20.03 17.53 13.66
CA PHE A 26 20.80 16.30 13.53
C PHE A 26 22.32 16.56 13.36
N GLN A 27 22.70 17.58 12.60
CA GLN A 27 24.09 18.02 12.46
C GLN A 27 24.70 18.42 13.80
N ARG A 28 23.95 19.17 14.63
CA ARG A 28 24.40 19.55 15.98
C ARG A 28 24.60 18.33 16.87
N ARG A 29 23.72 17.33 16.79
CA ARG A 29 23.87 16.07 17.52
C ARG A 29 25.10 15.27 17.10
N CYS A 30 25.40 15.22 15.79
CA CYS A 30 26.64 14.60 15.29
C CYS A 30 27.89 15.28 15.88
N ALA A 31 27.86 16.61 16.01
CA ALA A 31 28.96 17.38 16.60
C ALA A 31 29.05 17.22 18.14
N SER A 32 27.93 17.11 18.86
CA SER A 32 27.93 17.00 20.32
C SER A 32 28.17 15.58 20.84
N GLU A 33 27.59 14.56 20.19
CA GLU A 33 27.61 13.17 20.69
C GLU A 33 28.76 12.34 20.09
N MET A 34 29.09 12.57 18.82
CA MET A 34 30.17 11.85 18.13
C MET A 34 31.42 12.69 17.92
N HIS A 35 31.39 13.99 18.23
CA HIS A 35 32.48 14.94 17.97
C HIS A 35 32.90 14.99 16.49
N VAL A 36 31.95 14.78 15.56
CA VAL A 36 32.18 14.83 14.12
C VAL A 36 31.41 15.99 13.50
N ASN A 37 32.12 16.89 12.81
CA ASN A 37 31.48 17.91 12.00
C ASN A 37 31.15 17.33 10.61
N VAL A 38 29.87 17.29 10.27
CA VAL A 38 29.35 16.74 9.02
C VAL A 38 28.57 17.81 8.26
N THR A 39 28.54 17.75 6.93
CA THR A 39 27.72 18.69 6.15
C THR A 39 26.24 18.33 6.23
N ILE A 40 25.36 19.28 5.89
CA ILE A 40 23.90 19.04 5.83
C ILE A 40 23.55 17.94 4.81
N ASN A 41 24.23 17.90 3.66
CA ASN A 41 24.03 16.85 2.66
C ASN A 41 24.43 15.47 3.20
N TYR A 42 25.48 15.41 4.02
CA TYR A 42 25.89 14.18 4.70
C TYR A 42 24.84 13.73 5.71
N CYS A 43 24.30 14.65 6.50
CA CYS A 43 23.19 14.40 7.42
C CYS A 43 21.96 13.83 6.70
N TYR A 44 21.60 14.39 5.54
CA TYR A 44 20.52 13.88 4.71
C TYR A 44 20.77 12.43 4.27
N ARG A 45 21.98 12.12 3.78
CA ARG A 45 22.36 10.75 3.39
C ARG A 45 22.23 9.77 4.56
N VAL A 46 22.67 10.15 5.75
CA VAL A 46 22.54 9.33 6.96
C VAL A 46 21.07 9.06 7.29
N LYS A 47 20.22 10.10 7.33
CA LYS A 47 18.77 9.92 7.58
C LYS A 47 18.10 9.07 6.48
N LYS A 48 18.55 9.17 5.22
CA LYS A 48 18.06 8.35 4.11
C LYS A 48 18.38 6.87 4.34
N ILE A 49 19.62 6.51 4.67
CA ILE A 49 20.03 5.13 4.98
C ILE A 49 19.18 4.56 6.12
N VAL A 50 18.99 5.33 7.19
CA VAL A 50 18.19 4.90 8.34
C VAL A 50 16.72 4.72 7.95
N LYS A 51 16.15 5.64 7.18
CA LYS A 51 14.76 5.56 6.70
C LYS A 51 14.55 4.35 5.79
N GLU A 52 15.46 4.07 4.87
CA GLU A 52 15.40 2.88 4.00
C GLU A 52 15.44 1.59 4.82
N LYS A 53 16.29 1.51 5.85
CA LYS A 53 16.33 0.37 6.76
C LYS A 53 15.05 0.22 7.63
N MET A 54 14.38 1.32 7.99
CA MET A 54 13.14 1.27 8.79
C MET A 54 11.92 0.86 7.96
N VAL A 55 11.77 1.46 6.78
CA VAL A 55 10.64 1.21 5.89
C VAL A 55 10.73 -0.21 5.30
N GLY A 56 11.95 -0.73 5.22
CA GLY A 56 12.27 -2.03 4.65
C GLY A 56 12.34 -1.96 3.13
N ASN A 57 12.89 -2.99 2.51
CA ASN A 57 12.94 -3.07 1.06
C ASN A 57 11.55 -3.46 0.54
N HIS A 58 10.78 -2.48 0.08
CA HIS A 58 9.48 -2.74 -0.54
C HIS A 58 9.58 -3.79 -1.66
N LYS A 59 10.70 -3.81 -2.39
CA LYS A 59 10.96 -4.80 -3.43
C LYS A 59 10.96 -6.23 -2.89
N GLU A 60 11.55 -6.45 -1.72
CA GLU A 60 11.52 -7.76 -1.04
C GLU A 60 10.10 -8.11 -0.60
N LYS A 61 9.37 -7.15 0.00
CA LYS A 61 7.97 -7.37 0.44
C LYS A 61 7.03 -7.69 -0.73
N PHE A 62 7.18 -7.02 -1.87
CA PHE A 62 6.44 -7.37 -3.09
C PHE A 62 6.89 -8.71 -3.67
N GLY A 63 8.17 -9.09 -3.49
CA GLY A 63 8.67 -10.42 -3.85
C GLY A 63 7.94 -11.56 -3.14
N LEU A 64 7.55 -11.36 -1.88
CA LEU A 64 6.82 -12.35 -1.07
C LEU A 64 5.38 -12.63 -1.56
N LEU A 65 4.82 -11.81 -2.46
CA LEU A 65 3.44 -12.01 -2.94
C LEU A 65 3.25 -13.38 -3.59
N TRP A 66 4.28 -13.89 -4.27
CA TRP A 66 4.24 -15.24 -4.86
C TRP A 66 4.24 -16.34 -3.81
N ASP A 67 5.02 -16.19 -2.75
CA ASP A 67 5.05 -17.12 -1.62
C ASP A 67 3.69 -17.16 -0.91
N TYR A 68 3.07 -15.99 -0.69
CA TYR A 68 1.72 -15.92 -0.13
C TYR A 68 0.68 -16.59 -1.03
N ALA A 69 0.75 -16.35 -2.34
CA ALA A 69 -0.17 -17.00 -3.28
C ALA A 69 0.02 -18.52 -3.31
N HIS A 70 1.25 -19.00 -3.18
CA HIS A 70 1.54 -20.42 -3.05
C HIS A 70 0.94 -21.00 -1.77
N GLU A 71 1.14 -20.35 -0.62
CA GLU A 71 0.60 -20.76 0.67
C GLU A 71 -0.94 -20.86 0.64
N LEU A 72 -1.60 -19.88 0.03
CA LEU A 72 -3.05 -19.89 -0.14
C LEU A 72 -3.53 -21.06 -1.02
N ARG A 73 -2.83 -21.35 -2.12
CA ARG A 73 -3.15 -22.50 -2.99
C ARG A 73 -2.97 -23.83 -2.26
N SER A 74 -1.95 -23.93 -1.42
CA SER A 74 -1.70 -25.14 -0.63
C SER A 74 -2.77 -25.39 0.42
N LYS A 75 -3.30 -24.34 1.05
CA LYS A 75 -4.28 -24.47 2.15
C LYS A 75 -5.72 -24.51 1.68
N MET A 76 -6.04 -23.89 0.56
CA MET A 76 -7.40 -23.80 0.02
C MET A 76 -7.55 -24.68 -1.22
N THR A 77 -7.51 -26.00 -1.01
CA THR A 77 -7.66 -27.00 -2.06
C THR A 77 -9.06 -26.91 -2.68
N GLY A 78 -9.14 -26.54 -3.96
CA GLY A 78 -10.39 -26.35 -4.72
C GLY A 78 -10.67 -24.90 -5.12
N SER A 79 -9.97 -23.92 -4.54
CA SER A 79 -10.09 -22.50 -4.92
C SER A 79 -9.17 -22.15 -6.09
N THR A 80 -9.60 -21.22 -6.94
CA THR A 80 -8.78 -20.69 -8.05
C THR A 80 -8.08 -19.40 -7.60
N ILE A 81 -6.77 -19.47 -7.34
CA ILE A 81 -5.95 -18.31 -6.98
C ILE A 81 -5.02 -17.96 -8.14
N LYS A 82 -5.34 -16.87 -8.85
CA LYS A 82 -4.54 -16.35 -9.97
C LYS A 82 -3.78 -15.09 -9.51
N MET A 83 -2.45 -15.15 -9.55
CA MET A 83 -1.58 -13.98 -9.40
C MET A 83 -1.16 -13.54 -10.78
N VAL A 84 -1.43 -12.29 -11.14
CA VAL A 84 -1.15 -11.76 -12.47
C VAL A 84 -0.46 -10.41 -12.30
N VAL A 85 0.69 -10.23 -12.96
CA VAL A 85 1.47 -8.97 -12.96
C VAL A 85 1.17 -8.15 -14.24
N GLN A 86 0.29 -8.65 -15.11
CA GLN A 86 -0.12 -8.11 -16.39
C GLN A 86 -1.64 -7.90 -16.48
N ARG A 87 -2.08 -7.17 -17.52
CA ARG A 87 -3.50 -6.98 -17.83
C ARG A 87 -4.20 -8.34 -17.97
N VAL A 88 -5.09 -8.65 -17.02
CA VAL A 88 -6.00 -9.81 -17.06
C VAL A 88 -6.93 -9.70 -18.26
N ILE A 89 -6.90 -10.70 -19.16
CA ILE A 89 -7.95 -10.96 -20.14
C ILE A 89 -8.90 -11.97 -19.49
N ALA A 90 -10.18 -11.63 -19.39
CA ALA A 90 -11.16 -12.31 -18.55
C ALA A 90 -11.72 -13.58 -19.20
N ASP A 91 -10.98 -14.68 -19.20
CA ASP A 91 -11.43 -15.96 -19.80
C ASP A 91 -12.00 -16.97 -18.79
N SER A 92 -12.37 -16.56 -17.58
CA SER A 92 -13.04 -17.48 -16.65
C SER A 92 -14.08 -16.78 -15.78
N LEU A 93 -15.35 -16.86 -16.17
CA LEU A 93 -16.50 -16.41 -15.39
C LEU A 93 -16.84 -17.45 -14.32
N THR A 94 -16.57 -17.15 -13.07
CA THR A 94 -17.10 -17.89 -11.92
C THR A 94 -18.60 -17.55 -11.75
N HIS A 95 -19.45 -18.58 -11.76
CA HIS A 95 -20.90 -18.44 -11.60
C HIS A 95 -21.27 -18.25 -10.12
N PHE A 96 -21.48 -17.00 -9.68
CA PHE A 96 -22.08 -16.69 -8.38
C PHE A 96 -23.50 -16.14 -8.57
N LYS A 97 -24.49 -16.73 -7.88
CA LYS A 97 -25.91 -16.52 -8.18
C LYS A 97 -26.51 -15.20 -7.67
N ARG A 98 -25.81 -14.40 -6.85
CA ARG A 98 -26.12 -12.99 -6.45
C ARG A 98 -25.11 -12.47 -5.39
N PRO A 99 -23.85 -12.19 -5.75
CA PRO A 99 -22.88 -11.66 -4.78
C PRO A 99 -23.14 -10.16 -4.51
N LEU A 100 -23.20 -9.76 -3.23
CA LEU A 100 -23.04 -8.35 -2.86
C LEU A 100 -21.54 -8.09 -2.73
N ILE A 101 -20.98 -7.34 -3.68
CA ILE A 101 -19.56 -7.01 -3.73
C ILE A 101 -19.37 -5.57 -3.27
N GLY A 102 -18.61 -5.38 -2.19
CA GLY A 102 -18.10 -4.09 -1.77
C GLY A 102 -16.74 -3.84 -2.41
N LEU A 103 -16.54 -2.64 -2.94
CA LEU A 103 -15.24 -2.17 -3.38
C LEU A 103 -14.76 -1.05 -2.47
N ASP A 104 -13.48 -1.11 -2.11
CA ASP A 104 -12.83 -0.06 -1.34
C ASP A 104 -11.41 0.17 -1.84
N GLY A 105 -10.93 1.40 -1.67
CA GLY A 105 -9.60 1.85 -2.09
C GLY A 105 -8.91 2.58 -0.95
N CYS A 106 -7.62 2.31 -0.73
CA CYS A 106 -6.82 3.11 0.19
C CYS A 106 -5.46 3.48 -0.40
N PHE A 107 -5.01 4.70 -0.09
CA PHE A 107 -3.70 5.18 -0.50
C PHE A 107 -2.60 4.51 0.32
N LEU A 108 -1.63 3.88 -0.37
CA LEU A 108 -0.49 3.29 0.29
C LEU A 108 0.51 4.38 0.73
N LYS A 109 0.88 4.36 2.01
CA LYS A 109 1.94 5.22 2.56
C LYS A 109 3.32 4.63 2.29
N CYS A 110 3.64 4.35 1.03
CA CYS A 110 4.97 3.92 0.60
C CYS A 110 5.57 4.90 -0.42
N PRO A 111 6.87 4.80 -0.74
CA PRO A 111 7.51 5.64 -1.76
C PRO A 111 6.83 5.55 -3.13
N PHE A 112 6.15 4.42 -3.41
CA PHE A 112 5.30 4.24 -4.56
C PHE A 112 3.93 4.81 -4.22
N LYS A 113 3.52 5.87 -4.93
CA LYS A 113 2.24 6.57 -4.71
C LYS A 113 1.08 5.77 -5.31
N ASN A 114 0.95 4.53 -4.90
CA ASN A 114 -0.01 3.59 -5.44
C ASN A 114 -1.27 3.55 -4.54
N GLU A 115 -2.34 3.07 -5.12
CA GLU A 115 -3.59 2.79 -4.45
C GLU A 115 -3.78 1.28 -4.33
N PHE A 116 -4.25 0.85 -3.17
CA PHE A 116 -4.64 -0.53 -2.92
C PHE A 116 -6.15 -0.63 -3.01
N LEU A 117 -6.62 -1.31 -4.05
CA LEU A 117 -8.03 -1.59 -4.29
C LEU A 117 -8.36 -2.99 -3.79
N THR A 118 -9.49 -3.15 -3.13
CA THR A 118 -9.99 -4.43 -2.63
C THR A 118 -11.43 -4.63 -3.04
N ALA A 119 -11.75 -5.85 -3.47
CA ALA A 119 -13.11 -6.34 -3.64
C ALA A 119 -13.41 -7.35 -2.53
N VAL A 120 -14.46 -7.09 -1.78
CA VAL A 120 -14.91 -7.88 -0.63
C VAL A 120 -16.31 -8.39 -0.92
N GLU A 121 -16.53 -9.67 -0.70
CA GLU A 121 -17.86 -10.29 -0.78
C GLU A 121 -18.33 -10.66 0.63
N ARG A 122 -19.65 -10.85 0.78
CA ARG A 122 -20.27 -11.40 1.98
C ARG A 122 -20.70 -12.85 1.76
N ASP A 123 -20.29 -13.75 2.65
CA ASP A 123 -20.68 -15.16 2.57
C ASP A 123 -22.08 -15.42 3.16
N ALA A 124 -22.53 -16.67 3.08
CA ALA A 124 -23.80 -17.11 3.65
C ALA A 124 -23.88 -16.99 5.18
N ASN A 125 -22.73 -16.91 5.85
CA ASN A 125 -22.61 -16.68 7.29
C ASN A 125 -22.48 -15.20 7.64
N ASN A 126 -22.77 -14.30 6.68
CA ASN A 126 -22.77 -12.86 6.88
C ASN A 126 -21.36 -12.28 7.14
N GLN A 127 -20.30 -13.06 6.91
CA GLN A 127 -18.89 -12.68 7.07
C GLN A 127 -18.36 -12.05 5.79
N MET A 128 -17.46 -11.08 5.93
CA MET A 128 -16.79 -10.45 4.79
C MET A 128 -15.48 -11.18 4.50
N PHE A 129 -15.22 -11.47 3.23
CA PHE A 129 -13.96 -12.06 2.78
C PHE A 129 -13.47 -11.39 1.48
N PRO A 130 -12.16 -11.14 1.36
CA PRO A 130 -11.60 -10.54 0.15
C PRO A 130 -11.65 -11.55 -1.00
N ILE A 131 -12.24 -11.14 -2.13
CA ILE A 131 -12.33 -11.95 -3.36
C ILE A 131 -11.25 -11.56 -4.38
N ALA A 132 -10.84 -10.30 -4.38
CA ALA A 132 -9.76 -9.80 -5.23
C ALA A 132 -9.13 -8.55 -4.60
N TRP A 133 -7.88 -8.28 -4.95
CA TRP A 133 -7.20 -7.03 -4.61
C TRP A 133 -6.23 -6.67 -5.73
N ALA A 134 -5.93 -5.38 -5.86
CA ALA A 134 -4.99 -4.85 -6.83
C ALA A 134 -4.22 -3.68 -6.24
N VAL A 135 -2.93 -3.58 -6.59
CA VAL A 135 -2.14 -2.38 -6.36
C VAL A 135 -2.05 -1.65 -7.69
N VAL A 136 -2.69 -0.50 -7.80
CA VAL A 136 -2.73 0.33 -9.01
C VAL A 136 -1.94 1.62 -8.80
N GLU A 137 -1.42 2.20 -9.87
CA GLU A 137 -0.60 3.43 -9.76
C GLU A 137 -1.48 4.66 -9.49
N VAL A 138 -2.64 4.77 -10.15
CA VAL A 138 -3.62 5.84 -9.98
C VAL A 138 -5.01 5.29 -10.34
N GLU A 139 -6.05 5.61 -9.57
CA GLU A 139 -7.44 5.46 -10.02
C GLU A 139 -7.74 6.54 -11.06
N ARG A 140 -7.64 6.19 -12.35
CA ARG A 140 -8.11 7.07 -13.44
C ARG A 140 -9.27 6.43 -14.19
N THR A 141 -10.19 7.29 -14.63
CA THR A 141 -11.34 6.93 -15.47
C THR A 141 -10.93 6.35 -16.83
N ASP A 142 -9.73 6.63 -17.33
CA ASP A 142 -9.20 6.14 -18.61
C ASP A 142 -8.40 4.82 -18.50
N SER A 143 -8.01 4.41 -17.28
CA SER A 143 -7.23 3.20 -17.04
C SER A 143 -7.91 2.32 -16.00
N TRP A 144 -8.61 1.26 -16.44
CA TRP A 144 -9.07 0.15 -15.60
C TRP A 144 -9.64 0.58 -14.23
N GLY A 145 -10.38 1.68 -14.22
CA GLY A 145 -11.15 2.09 -13.06
C GLY A 145 -12.09 0.94 -12.67
N LEU A 146 -12.38 0.83 -11.37
CA LEU A 146 -13.23 -0.22 -10.82
C LEU A 146 -14.56 -0.35 -11.59
N GLU A 147 -15.10 0.77 -12.07
CA GLU A 147 -16.32 0.81 -12.87
C GLU A 147 -16.20 0.09 -14.23
N ILE A 148 -15.11 0.31 -14.97
CA ILE A 148 -14.89 -0.34 -16.28
C ILE A 148 -14.70 -1.84 -16.09
N ALA A 149 -13.86 -2.22 -15.12
CA ALA A 149 -13.59 -3.63 -14.83
C ALA A 149 -14.86 -4.40 -14.42
N ILE A 150 -15.73 -3.79 -13.61
CA ILE A 150 -17.01 -4.42 -13.25
C ILE A 150 -17.95 -4.47 -14.46
N SER A 151 -18.05 -3.40 -15.25
CA SER A 151 -18.94 -3.35 -16.41
C SER A 151 -18.60 -4.43 -17.43
N ASP A 152 -17.31 -4.73 -17.60
CA ASP A 152 -16.84 -5.79 -18.50
C ASP A 152 -17.12 -7.20 -17.93
N ILE A 153 -16.88 -7.43 -16.63
CA ILE A 153 -16.98 -8.77 -16.02
C ILE A 153 -18.44 -9.11 -15.65
N LEU A 154 -19.20 -8.12 -15.17
CA LEU A 154 -20.56 -8.27 -14.68
C LEU A 154 -21.50 -7.22 -15.33
N PRO A 155 -21.72 -7.26 -16.66
CA PRO A 155 -22.46 -6.22 -17.39
C PRO A 155 -23.93 -6.06 -16.98
N ARG A 156 -24.47 -6.99 -16.18
CA ARG A 156 -25.86 -6.99 -15.71
C ARG A 156 -26.00 -6.62 -14.22
N VAL A 157 -24.91 -6.23 -13.56
CA VAL A 157 -24.95 -5.86 -12.14
C VAL A 157 -25.50 -4.45 -11.97
N GLU A 158 -26.27 -4.23 -10.90
CA GLU A 158 -26.71 -2.89 -10.51
C GLU A 158 -25.58 -2.20 -9.73
N HIS A 159 -25.06 -1.09 -10.25
CA HIS A 159 -24.03 -0.30 -9.59
C HIS A 159 -24.65 0.67 -8.58
N LYS A 160 -24.14 0.67 -7.34
CA LYS A 160 -24.56 1.63 -6.30
C LYS A 160 -23.36 2.21 -5.60
N ASN A 161 -23.42 3.50 -5.31
CA ASN A 161 -22.45 4.15 -4.44
C ASN A 161 -22.65 3.70 -3.00
N CYS A 162 -21.55 3.41 -2.31
CA CYS A 162 -21.59 3.09 -0.88
C CYS A 162 -22.07 4.32 -0.10
N VAL A 163 -23.23 4.23 0.54
CA VAL A 163 -23.83 5.33 1.31
C VAL A 163 -22.86 5.85 2.38
N ARG A 164 -22.07 4.96 3.01
CA ARG A 164 -21.02 5.33 3.96
C ARG A 164 -19.97 6.25 3.34
N HIS A 165 -19.48 5.91 2.13
CA HIS A 165 -18.49 6.73 1.42
C HIS A 165 -19.11 8.04 0.91
N VAL A 166 -20.34 8.01 0.39
CA VAL A 166 -21.05 9.24 0.00
C VAL A 166 -21.18 10.19 1.18
N PHE A 167 -21.61 9.68 2.33
CA PHE A 167 -21.75 10.46 3.56
C PHE A 167 -20.41 11.01 4.05
N ALA A 168 -19.35 10.19 4.10
CA ALA A 168 -18.02 10.63 4.50
C ALA A 168 -17.50 11.74 3.58
N ASN A 169 -17.57 11.54 2.26
CA ASN A 169 -17.12 12.51 1.26
C ASN A 169 -17.91 13.83 1.35
N TRP A 170 -19.21 13.78 1.62
CA TRP A 170 -20.03 14.97 1.80
C TRP A 170 -19.75 15.69 3.13
N SER A 171 -19.48 14.92 4.19
CA SER A 171 -19.15 15.46 5.51
C SER A 171 -17.80 16.16 5.52
N GLU A 172 -16.81 15.60 4.82
CA GLU A 172 -15.49 16.22 4.65
C GLU A 172 -15.56 17.53 3.87
N ARG A 173 -16.45 17.64 2.87
CA ARG A 173 -16.67 18.89 2.12
C ARG A 173 -17.27 20.03 2.94
N LYS A 174 -18.02 19.73 4.01
CA LYS A 174 -18.57 20.77 4.91
C LYS A 174 -17.53 21.34 5.88
N LEU A 175 -16.41 20.64 6.07
CA LEU A 175 -15.26 21.09 6.85
C LEU A 175 -14.19 21.58 5.88
N GLY A 176 -14.43 22.74 5.26
CA GLY A 176 -13.50 23.32 4.28
C GLY A 176 -12.05 23.24 4.74
N LYS A 177 -11.26 22.45 4.00
CA LYS A 177 -9.81 22.63 3.87
C LYS A 177 -9.54 23.37 2.58
#